data_AF-A0A1D2QUD9-F1
#
_entry.id   AF-A0A1D2QUD9-F1
#
_cell.length_a   1.000
_cell.length_b   1.000
_cell.length_c   1.000
_cell.angle_alpha   90.00
_cell.angle_beta   90.00
_cell.angle_gamma   90.00
#
_symmetry.space_group_name_H-M   'P 1'
#
loop_
_entity.id
_entity.type
_entity.pdbx_description
1 polymer ?
#
loop_
_entity_poly.entity_id
_entity_poly.type
_entity_poly.pdbx_seq_one_letter_code
_entity_poly.pdbx_strand_id
1 'polypeptide(L)'
;MKISKIVSVAILVVVSLICSNYSFAEEEENILDKNIDFFEVKNGTMDDAVRELSYTGNVQYGFEYLSDETLMPNESWQKVTFSITLENMNVREILNNLIEVDNRYYWEEDNNIINVMPVTIKNTTYVLNRKVANYSIVNKTQDQAIGHFLYLPELSSNVTNVSIFRFGKQLMSVDRAKEISERTFNINLQNATAREVLNTIIRQLGSDYCWSFYGEITTDKFVPLQVFICHRNPSVHSRTEAIESITEAENALNKAESLGIITNPWEELETGKNLFNDRDYDTVIWYAEEVKKIIEYEKEEMNKAVEYEQEVEENTELKQGIKNLKDQVSNLETKNIELQDQTSDLNSKILDLESAKTTQTMMGLIIGLVIGGLIVFFIRKK
;
A
#
# COMPACT_ATOMS: atom_id res chain seq x y z
N MET A 1 -20.25 -53.36 -40.89
CA MET A 1 -20.71 -52.09 -40.25
C MET A 1 -19.74 -51.48 -39.22
N LYS A 2 -18.81 -52.24 -38.59
CA LYS A 2 -17.90 -51.67 -37.57
C LYS A 2 -16.67 -50.92 -38.12
N ILE A 3 -16.16 -51.30 -39.29
CA ILE A 3 -14.95 -50.68 -39.89
C ILE A 3 -15.21 -49.23 -40.34
N SER A 4 -16.40 -48.93 -40.86
CA SER A 4 -16.77 -47.57 -41.30
C SER A 4 -16.73 -46.53 -40.17
N LYS A 5 -17.09 -46.89 -38.94
CA LYS A 5 -17.07 -45.96 -37.81
C LYS A 5 -15.64 -45.60 -37.36
N ILE A 6 -14.71 -46.54 -37.43
CA ILE A 6 -13.31 -46.32 -37.05
C ILE A 6 -12.62 -45.38 -38.05
N VAL A 7 -12.88 -45.58 -39.35
CA VAL A 7 -12.33 -44.73 -40.41
C VAL A 7 -12.85 -43.30 -40.29
N SER A 8 -14.14 -43.10 -40.01
CA SER A 8 -14.70 -41.75 -39.82
C SER A 8 -14.10 -41.01 -38.63
N VAL A 9 -13.83 -41.69 -37.51
CA VAL A 9 -13.21 -41.07 -36.33
C VAL A 9 -11.74 -40.71 -36.60
N ALA A 10 -10.99 -41.58 -37.27
CA ALA A 10 -9.59 -41.31 -37.62
C ALA A 10 -9.47 -40.10 -38.57
N ILE A 11 -10.36 -39.98 -39.56
CA ILE A 11 -10.39 -38.83 -40.47
C ILE A 11 -10.72 -37.54 -39.69
N LEU A 12 -11.66 -37.59 -38.74
CA LEU A 12 -12.02 -36.41 -37.95
C LEU A 12 -10.86 -35.92 -37.07
N VAL A 13 -10.09 -36.83 -36.47
CA VAL A 13 -8.90 -36.51 -35.66
C VAL A 13 -7.79 -35.91 -36.52
N VAL A 14 -7.55 -36.47 -37.72
CA VAL A 14 -6.54 -35.93 -38.64
C VAL A 14 -6.95 -34.55 -39.16
N VAL A 15 -8.22 -34.35 -39.51
CA VAL A 15 -8.72 -33.02 -39.92
C VAL A 15 -8.63 -32.03 -38.77
N SER A 16 -8.98 -32.42 -37.54
CA SER A 16 -8.83 -31.56 -36.35
C SER A 16 -7.38 -31.18 -36.09
N LEU A 17 -6.43 -32.11 -36.25
CA LEU A 17 -4.99 -31.87 -36.08
C LEU A 17 -4.41 -30.98 -37.19
N ILE A 18 -4.93 -31.10 -38.41
CA ILE A 18 -4.53 -30.21 -39.51
C ILE A 18 -5.12 -28.81 -39.28
N CYS A 19 -6.40 -28.71 -38.93
CA CYS A 19 -7.06 -27.43 -38.65
C CYS A 19 -6.49 -26.71 -37.42
N SER A 20 -6.01 -27.42 -36.40
CA SER A 20 -5.36 -26.79 -35.23
C SER A 20 -3.94 -26.29 -35.49
N ASN A 21 -3.29 -26.74 -36.58
CA ASN A 21 -1.97 -26.23 -37.00
C ASN A 21 -2.07 -25.13 -38.05
N TYR A 22 -3.21 -24.99 -38.73
CA TYR A 22 -3.59 -23.76 -39.39
C TYR A 22 -4.15 -22.78 -38.34
N SER A 23 -3.32 -22.41 -37.35
CA SER A 23 -3.44 -21.06 -36.82
C SER A 23 -3.28 -20.17 -38.05
N PHE A 24 -4.37 -19.55 -38.48
CA PHE A 24 -4.28 -18.45 -39.43
C PHE A 24 -3.24 -17.52 -38.84
N ALA A 25 -2.05 -17.50 -39.44
CA ALA A 25 -1.17 -16.36 -39.30
C ALA A 25 -1.96 -15.23 -39.94
N GLU A 26 -2.84 -14.60 -39.16
CA GLU A 26 -3.26 -13.25 -39.45
C GLU A 26 -1.96 -12.52 -39.67
N GLU A 27 -1.74 -12.13 -40.92
CA GLU A 27 -0.61 -11.32 -41.31
C GLU A 27 -0.72 -10.09 -40.41
N GLU A 28 0.15 -10.02 -39.39
CA GLU A 28 0.08 -8.97 -38.37
C GLU A 28 0.03 -7.65 -39.13
N GLU A 29 -1.11 -6.97 -39.02
CA GLU A 29 -1.31 -5.70 -39.70
C GLU A 29 -0.18 -4.78 -39.28
N ASN A 30 0.59 -4.31 -40.26
CA ASN A 30 1.69 -3.40 -40.00
C ASN A 30 1.17 -2.19 -39.24
N ILE A 31 1.62 -2.01 -38.01
CA ILE A 31 1.12 -0.98 -37.10
C ILE A 31 1.23 0.43 -37.66
N LEU A 32 2.17 0.64 -38.58
CA LEU A 32 2.41 1.92 -39.24
C LEU A 32 1.36 2.26 -40.30
N ASP A 33 0.69 1.25 -40.86
CA ASP A 33 -0.30 1.40 -41.92
C ASP A 33 -1.73 1.46 -41.37
N LYS A 34 -1.89 1.27 -40.04
CA LYS A 34 -3.16 1.38 -39.34
C LYS A 34 -3.72 2.80 -39.44
N ASN A 35 -4.95 2.92 -39.92
CA ASN A 35 -5.66 4.18 -40.05
C ASN A 35 -6.26 4.65 -38.71
N ILE A 36 -6.20 5.96 -38.48
CA ILE A 36 -6.81 6.66 -37.36
C ILE A 36 -7.73 7.75 -37.94
N ASP A 37 -9.03 7.61 -37.68
CA ASP A 37 -10.05 8.51 -38.23
C ASP A 37 -9.86 9.95 -37.76
N PHE A 38 -9.49 10.13 -36.48
CA PHE A 38 -9.32 11.44 -35.85
C PHE A 38 -8.22 11.39 -34.78
N PHE A 39 -7.29 12.34 -34.84
CA PHE A 39 -6.21 12.53 -33.88
C PHE A 39 -6.12 14.00 -33.51
N GLU A 40 -6.16 14.32 -32.21
CA GLU A 40 -6.14 15.69 -31.73
C GLU A 40 -5.31 15.85 -30.46
N VAL A 41 -4.42 16.84 -30.45
CA VAL A 41 -3.69 17.28 -29.26
C VAL A 41 -3.91 18.77 -29.10
N LYS A 42 -4.25 19.23 -27.90
CA LYS A 42 -4.53 20.64 -27.59
C LYS A 42 -3.58 21.16 -26.52
N ASN A 43 -2.71 22.11 -26.91
CA ASN A 43 -1.66 22.67 -26.05
C ASN A 43 -0.86 21.59 -25.30
N GLY A 44 -0.60 20.48 -26.00
CA GLY A 44 0.11 19.33 -25.45
C GLY A 44 1.56 19.31 -25.92
N THR A 45 2.32 18.38 -25.38
CA THR A 45 3.74 18.19 -25.68
C THR A 45 3.95 16.99 -26.59
N MET A 46 5.19 16.74 -27.00
CA MET A 46 5.49 15.54 -27.79
C MET A 46 5.09 14.25 -27.05
N ASP A 47 5.36 14.15 -25.74
CA ASP A 47 4.92 12.97 -24.95
C ASP A 47 3.40 12.84 -24.93
N ASP A 48 2.67 13.94 -24.71
CA ASP A 48 1.20 13.93 -24.74
C ASP A 48 0.67 13.45 -26.10
N ALA A 49 1.31 13.88 -27.20
CA ALA A 49 0.93 13.50 -28.55
C ALA A 49 1.21 12.03 -28.87
N VAL A 50 2.37 11.50 -28.46
CA VAL A 50 2.69 10.08 -28.64
C VAL A 50 1.77 9.20 -27.78
N ARG A 51 1.45 9.67 -26.57
CA ARG A 51 0.50 8.99 -25.70
C ARG A 51 -0.90 8.94 -26.33
N GLU A 52 -1.41 10.07 -26.84
CA GLU A 52 -2.67 10.16 -27.60
C GLU A 52 -2.69 9.21 -28.80
N LEU A 53 -1.57 9.09 -29.52
CA LEU A 53 -1.44 8.19 -30.66
C LEU A 53 -1.52 6.72 -30.21
N SER A 54 -0.91 6.41 -29.08
CA SER A 54 -0.99 5.09 -28.45
C SER A 54 -2.43 4.73 -28.07
N TYR A 55 -3.21 5.68 -27.53
CA TYR A 55 -4.63 5.48 -27.20
C TYR A 55 -5.48 5.27 -28.45
N THR A 56 -5.45 6.23 -29.37
CA THR A 56 -6.31 6.25 -30.57
C THR A 56 -5.93 5.16 -31.56
N GLY A 57 -4.63 4.90 -31.70
CA GLY A 57 -4.06 3.91 -32.59
C GLY A 57 -3.89 2.52 -32.00
N ASN A 58 -4.14 2.30 -30.70
CA ASN A 58 -3.78 1.06 -30.01
C ASN A 58 -2.31 0.66 -30.25
N VAL A 59 -1.39 1.64 -30.25
CA VAL A 59 0.03 1.45 -30.59
C VAL A 59 0.90 1.37 -29.34
N GLN A 60 1.85 0.44 -29.28
CA GLN A 60 2.85 0.44 -28.20
C GLN A 60 3.95 1.44 -28.49
N TYR A 61 4.46 2.12 -27.47
CA TYR A 61 5.53 3.07 -27.65
C TYR A 61 6.57 3.06 -26.54
N GLY A 62 7.78 3.46 -26.93
CA GLY A 62 8.85 3.89 -26.07
C GLY A 62 9.06 5.39 -26.25
N PHE A 63 9.19 6.15 -25.17
CA PHE A 63 9.43 7.60 -25.24
C PHE A 63 10.68 8.00 -24.47
N GLU A 64 11.58 8.73 -25.12
CA GLU A 64 12.78 9.27 -24.47
C GLU A 64 12.67 10.78 -24.35
N TYR A 65 12.78 11.31 -23.14
CA TYR A 65 12.71 12.75 -22.91
C TYR A 65 14.01 13.43 -23.36
N LEU A 66 13.87 14.66 -23.87
CA LEU A 66 15.02 15.58 -23.90
C LEU A 66 15.49 15.76 -22.45
N SER A 67 16.81 15.67 -22.21
CA SER A 67 17.37 15.79 -20.86
C SER A 67 16.90 17.07 -20.17
N ASP A 68 16.43 16.93 -18.93
CA ASP A 68 15.69 17.92 -18.14
C ASP A 68 16.40 19.28 -17.97
N GLU A 69 15.59 20.36 -18.03
CA GLU A 69 15.98 21.77 -17.84
C GLU A 69 16.55 22.07 -16.45
N THR A 70 16.26 21.22 -15.46
CA THR A 70 16.68 21.44 -14.06
C THR A 70 18.20 21.46 -13.86
N LEU A 71 19.00 20.97 -14.84
CA LEU A 71 20.46 20.90 -14.74
C LEU A 71 21.21 21.73 -15.80
N MET A 72 20.55 22.19 -16.87
CA MET A 72 21.19 23.02 -17.90
C MET A 72 20.26 24.18 -18.34
N PRO A 73 20.48 25.42 -17.85
CA PRO A 73 19.60 26.57 -18.08
C PRO A 73 19.75 27.21 -19.48
N ASN A 74 19.99 26.41 -20.52
CA ASN A 74 20.00 26.92 -21.89
C ASN A 74 18.58 26.95 -22.45
N GLU A 75 18.17 28.12 -22.94
CA GLU A 75 16.84 28.46 -23.49
C GLU A 75 16.32 27.52 -24.60
N SER A 76 17.17 26.63 -25.16
CA SER A 76 16.83 25.70 -26.23
C SER A 76 16.05 24.45 -25.80
N TRP A 77 15.92 24.20 -24.50
CA TRP A 77 15.29 22.99 -23.95
C TRP A 77 13.89 23.21 -23.38
N GLN A 78 13.32 24.39 -23.62
CA GLN A 78 11.94 24.68 -23.24
C GLN A 78 10.98 23.61 -23.76
N LYS A 79 10.08 23.21 -22.86
CA LYS A 79 8.97 22.32 -23.17
C LYS A 79 8.15 22.97 -24.29
N VAL A 80 8.23 22.42 -25.50
CA VAL A 80 7.45 22.90 -26.64
C VAL A 80 6.05 22.34 -26.51
N THR A 81 5.07 23.23 -26.41
CA THR A 81 3.65 22.87 -26.49
C THR A 81 3.10 23.24 -27.87
N PHE A 82 2.19 22.42 -28.38
CA PHE A 82 1.56 22.63 -29.67
C PHE A 82 0.12 22.13 -29.66
N SER A 83 -0.63 22.52 -30.69
CA SER A 83 -1.96 21.97 -30.97
C SER A 83 -1.98 21.46 -32.41
N ILE A 84 -2.48 20.25 -32.61
CA ILE A 84 -2.57 19.62 -33.91
C ILE A 84 -3.87 18.82 -34.01
N THR A 85 -4.50 18.85 -35.17
CA THR A 85 -5.70 18.08 -35.50
C THR A 85 -5.48 17.42 -36.86
N LEU A 86 -5.54 16.11 -36.91
CA LEU A 86 -5.32 15.29 -38.10
C LEU A 86 -6.51 14.35 -38.27
N GLU A 87 -6.93 14.14 -39.53
CA GLU A 87 -8.08 13.30 -39.88
C GLU A 87 -7.70 12.29 -40.95
N ASN A 88 -8.19 11.06 -40.81
CA ASN A 88 -8.03 9.96 -41.77
C ASN A 88 -6.56 9.73 -42.18
N MET A 89 -5.66 9.73 -41.20
CA MET A 89 -4.22 9.48 -41.40
C MET A 89 -3.84 8.13 -40.81
N ASN A 90 -2.84 7.47 -41.38
CA ASN A 90 -2.23 6.32 -40.72
C ASN A 90 -1.22 6.73 -39.64
N VAL A 91 -0.83 5.77 -38.79
CA VAL A 91 0.13 5.98 -37.69
C VAL A 91 1.44 6.60 -38.18
N ARG A 92 1.96 6.16 -39.34
CA ARG A 92 3.19 6.72 -39.93
C ARG A 92 3.05 8.20 -40.29
N GLU A 93 1.94 8.56 -40.94
CA GLU A 93 1.65 9.94 -41.32
C GLU A 93 1.50 10.84 -40.10
N ILE A 94 0.81 10.38 -39.05
CA ILE A 94 0.70 11.13 -37.79
C ILE A 94 2.08 11.35 -37.18
N LEU A 95 2.90 10.30 -37.06
CA LEU A 95 4.26 10.42 -36.52
C LEU A 95 5.11 11.40 -37.32
N ASN A 96 5.04 11.37 -38.66
CA ASN A 96 5.77 12.33 -39.50
C ASN A 96 5.32 13.77 -39.24
N ASN A 97 4.00 14.02 -39.12
CA ASN A 97 3.48 15.33 -38.78
C ASN A 97 3.94 15.78 -37.37
N LEU A 98 3.98 14.88 -36.39
CA LEU A 98 4.49 15.21 -35.05
C LEU A 98 5.97 15.65 -35.09
N ILE A 99 6.81 14.96 -35.86
CA ILE A 99 8.22 15.34 -36.03
C ILE A 99 8.39 16.65 -36.80
N GLU A 100 7.50 16.98 -37.73
CA GLU A 100 7.50 18.29 -38.38
C GLU A 100 7.22 19.44 -37.40
N VAL A 101 6.37 19.19 -36.40
CA VAL A 101 6.06 20.17 -35.33
C VAL A 101 7.21 20.33 -34.33
N ASP A 102 7.84 19.23 -33.92
CA ASP A 102 9.01 19.25 -33.04
C ASP A 102 10.16 18.37 -33.59
N ASN A 103 10.98 18.99 -34.44
CA ASN A 103 12.08 18.34 -35.16
C ASN A 103 13.27 17.94 -34.26
N ARG A 104 13.20 18.21 -32.95
CA ARG A 104 14.18 17.72 -31.98
C ARG A 104 14.03 16.22 -31.75
N TYR A 105 12.92 15.63 -32.17
CA TYR A 105 12.64 14.21 -32.09
C TYR A 105 12.77 13.52 -33.45
N TYR A 106 12.89 12.20 -33.41
CA TYR A 106 12.61 11.30 -34.53
C TYR A 106 11.92 10.05 -33.98
N TRP A 107 11.40 9.22 -34.87
CA TRP A 107 10.81 7.95 -34.49
C TRP A 107 11.43 6.78 -35.26
N GLU A 108 11.42 5.59 -34.66
CA GLU A 108 11.74 4.31 -35.28
C GLU A 108 10.76 3.24 -34.82
N GLU A 109 10.56 2.19 -35.62
CA GLU A 109 9.73 1.05 -35.27
C GLU A 109 10.63 -0.17 -35.01
N ASP A 110 10.35 -0.87 -33.91
CA ASP A 110 11.03 -2.11 -33.52
C ASP A 110 10.00 -3.14 -33.04
N ASN A 111 9.67 -4.10 -33.92
CA ASN A 111 8.74 -5.19 -33.64
C ASN A 111 7.39 -4.71 -33.09
N ASN A 112 6.71 -3.86 -33.87
CA ASN A 112 5.43 -3.22 -33.59
C ASN A 112 5.44 -2.26 -32.38
N ILE A 113 6.62 -1.78 -31.96
CA ILE A 113 6.76 -0.75 -30.93
C ILE A 113 7.37 0.50 -31.56
N ILE A 114 6.69 1.64 -31.39
CA ILE A 114 7.15 2.93 -31.88
C ILE A 114 8.03 3.60 -30.82
N ASN A 115 9.30 3.81 -31.13
CA ASN A 115 10.22 4.51 -30.25
C ASN A 115 10.36 5.95 -30.72
N VAL A 116 9.94 6.92 -29.91
CA VAL A 116 10.10 8.35 -30.20
C VAL A 116 11.17 8.92 -29.30
N MET A 117 12.18 9.54 -29.91
CA MET A 117 13.42 9.86 -29.21
C MET A 117 14.15 11.08 -29.76
N PRO A 118 15.00 11.76 -28.95
CA PRO A 118 15.75 12.92 -29.40
C PRO A 118 16.72 12.61 -30.54
N VAL A 119 16.82 13.50 -31.53
CA VAL A 119 17.78 13.34 -32.65
C VAL A 119 19.24 13.28 -32.18
N THR A 120 19.54 13.84 -31.01
CA THR A 120 20.88 13.87 -30.40
C THR A 120 21.36 12.49 -29.95
N ILE A 121 20.47 11.51 -29.78
CA ILE A 121 20.79 10.19 -29.24
C ILE A 121 20.87 9.08 -30.30
N LYS A 122 20.96 9.43 -31.59
CA LYS A 122 21.23 8.47 -32.70
C LYS A 122 22.57 7.74 -32.59
N ASN A 123 23.45 8.14 -31.66
CA ASN A 123 24.77 7.55 -31.48
C ASN A 123 24.68 6.16 -30.82
N THR A 124 25.41 5.18 -31.34
CA THR A 124 25.50 3.82 -30.78
C THR A 124 26.12 3.77 -29.37
N THR A 125 26.83 4.82 -28.94
CA THR A 125 27.38 4.93 -27.58
C THR A 125 26.35 5.32 -26.53
N TYR A 126 25.18 5.81 -26.96
CA TYR A 126 24.07 6.15 -26.07
C TYR A 126 23.55 4.90 -25.35
N VAL A 127 23.23 5.05 -24.06
CA VAL A 127 22.97 3.92 -23.16
C VAL A 127 21.93 2.93 -23.66
N LEU A 128 20.79 3.40 -24.19
CA LEU A 128 19.74 2.50 -24.69
C LEU A 128 20.08 1.89 -26.04
N ASN A 129 21.04 2.46 -26.77
CA ASN A 129 21.57 1.88 -28.01
C ASN A 129 22.70 0.87 -27.77
N ARG A 130 23.24 0.77 -26.56
CA ARG A 130 24.33 -0.16 -26.24
C ARG A 130 23.82 -1.59 -26.32
N LYS A 131 24.63 -2.45 -26.95
CA LYS A 131 24.38 -3.89 -27.00
C LYS A 131 24.68 -4.52 -25.65
N VAL A 132 23.69 -5.25 -25.15
CA VAL A 132 23.74 -6.14 -23.99
C VAL A 132 24.07 -7.53 -24.51
N ALA A 133 25.13 -8.13 -23.99
CA ALA A 133 25.59 -9.42 -24.50
C ALA A 133 24.53 -10.51 -24.30
N ASN A 134 23.91 -10.52 -23.11
CA ASN A 134 22.88 -11.47 -22.74
C ASN A 134 21.92 -10.87 -21.71
N TYR A 135 20.63 -10.87 -22.01
CA TYR A 135 19.57 -10.58 -21.04
C TYR A 135 18.66 -11.79 -20.93
N SER A 136 18.80 -12.51 -19.82
CA SER A 136 18.06 -13.74 -19.57
C SER A 136 17.41 -13.72 -18.19
N ILE A 137 16.08 -13.79 -18.16
CA ILE A 137 15.28 -13.90 -16.95
C ILE A 137 14.32 -15.07 -17.08
N VAL A 138 14.08 -15.77 -15.98
CA VAL A 138 13.17 -16.91 -15.91
C VAL A 138 12.26 -16.74 -14.70
N ASN A 139 10.95 -16.83 -14.94
CA ASN A 139 9.91 -16.72 -13.94
C ASN A 139 10.07 -15.46 -13.06
N LYS A 140 10.25 -14.30 -13.70
CA LYS A 140 10.43 -13.01 -13.02
C LYS A 140 9.24 -12.10 -13.23
N THR A 141 8.84 -11.37 -12.19
CA THR A 141 7.82 -10.32 -12.28
C THR A 141 8.33 -9.12 -13.08
N GLN A 142 7.45 -8.19 -13.43
CA GLN A 142 7.82 -6.95 -14.11
C GLN A 142 8.91 -6.18 -13.35
N ASP A 143 8.71 -5.96 -12.06
CA ASP A 143 9.65 -5.22 -11.21
C ASP A 143 11.01 -5.92 -11.14
N GLN A 144 11.01 -7.26 -11.11
CA GLN A 144 12.24 -8.04 -11.13
C GLN A 144 12.94 -8.00 -12.49
N ALA A 145 12.19 -8.03 -13.60
CA ALA A 145 12.72 -7.89 -14.94
C ALA A 145 13.40 -6.52 -15.13
N ILE A 146 12.71 -5.45 -14.75
CA ILE A 146 13.23 -4.09 -14.82
C ILE A 146 14.39 -3.90 -13.86
N GLY A 147 14.29 -4.38 -12.62
CA GLY A 147 15.41 -4.41 -11.70
C GLY A 147 16.64 -5.06 -12.32
N HIS A 148 16.50 -6.26 -12.90
CA HIS A 148 17.61 -6.94 -13.57
C HIS A 148 18.18 -6.14 -14.76
N PHE A 149 17.33 -5.50 -15.56
CA PHE A 149 17.74 -4.64 -16.68
C PHE A 149 18.64 -3.49 -16.19
N LEU A 150 18.25 -2.83 -15.10
CA LEU A 150 18.96 -1.68 -14.56
C LEU A 150 20.33 -2.02 -13.97
N TYR A 151 20.54 -3.27 -13.56
CA TYR A 151 21.81 -3.77 -13.03
C TYR A 151 22.72 -4.42 -14.09
N LEU A 152 22.36 -4.31 -15.38
CA LEU A 152 23.22 -4.81 -16.45
C LEU A 152 24.60 -4.12 -16.43
N PRO A 153 25.71 -4.88 -16.46
CA PRO A 153 27.07 -4.36 -16.48
C PRO A 153 27.33 -3.30 -17.57
N GLU A 154 26.71 -3.48 -18.73
CA GLU A 154 26.81 -2.59 -19.89
C GLU A 154 26.17 -1.21 -19.63
N LEU A 155 25.22 -1.15 -18.69
CA LEU A 155 24.54 0.07 -18.26
C LEU A 155 25.19 0.66 -17.01
N SER A 156 25.73 -0.17 -16.11
CA SER A 156 26.18 0.24 -14.77
C SER A 156 27.54 0.95 -14.70
N SER A 157 28.40 0.80 -15.71
CA SER A 157 29.76 1.37 -15.73
C SER A 157 29.86 2.90 -15.51
N ASN A 158 28.75 3.63 -15.68
CA ASN A 158 28.69 5.09 -15.49
C ASN A 158 27.69 5.56 -14.43
N VAL A 159 27.00 4.64 -13.74
CA VAL A 159 25.88 4.99 -12.87
C VAL A 159 26.35 5.12 -11.42
N THR A 160 26.89 6.28 -11.07
CA THR A 160 27.43 6.51 -9.72
C THR A 160 26.37 6.79 -8.66
N ASN A 161 25.12 7.06 -9.04
CA ASN A 161 24.00 7.26 -8.13
C ASN A 161 22.69 6.96 -8.86
N VAL A 162 22.24 5.70 -8.86
CA VAL A 162 20.83 5.43 -9.14
C VAL A 162 20.04 5.94 -7.95
N SER A 163 19.50 7.15 -8.03
CA SER A 163 18.39 7.55 -7.18
C SER A 163 17.26 6.57 -7.47
N ILE A 164 16.88 5.80 -6.46
CA ILE A 164 15.91 4.70 -6.50
C ILE A 164 14.78 5.00 -7.49
N PHE A 165 14.70 4.16 -8.52
CA PHE A 165 13.66 4.17 -9.55
C PHE A 165 12.29 4.24 -8.88
N ARG A 166 11.59 5.37 -9.06
CA ARG A 166 10.17 5.41 -8.81
C ARG A 166 9.52 4.70 -10.00
N PHE A 167 9.13 3.44 -9.80
CA PHE A 167 8.03 2.91 -10.58
C PHE A 167 6.91 3.93 -10.41
N GLY A 168 6.57 4.65 -11.47
CA GLY A 168 5.31 5.34 -11.52
C GLY A 168 4.26 4.26 -11.36
N LYS A 169 3.84 4.01 -10.12
CA LYS A 169 2.62 3.27 -9.85
C LYS A 169 1.51 4.17 -10.36
N GLN A 170 1.31 4.17 -11.67
CA GLN A 170 0.05 4.63 -12.23
C GLN A 170 -1.03 3.83 -11.51
N LEU A 171 -2.10 4.52 -11.16
CA LEU A 171 -3.20 3.93 -10.42
C LEU A 171 -3.92 2.97 -11.33
N MET A 172 -3.62 1.70 -11.10
CA MET A 172 -4.38 0.60 -11.63
C MET A 172 -5.27 0.10 -10.50
N SER A 173 -6.45 -0.43 -10.83
CA SER A 173 -7.28 -1.11 -9.84
C SER A 173 -6.44 -2.14 -9.07
N VAL A 174 -6.72 -2.34 -7.78
CA VAL A 174 -5.96 -3.25 -6.92
C VAL A 174 -5.85 -4.65 -7.53
N ASP A 175 -6.92 -5.13 -8.17
CA ASP A 175 -6.95 -6.43 -8.85
C ASP A 175 -6.00 -6.47 -10.05
N ARG A 176 -5.97 -5.40 -10.87
CA ARG A 176 -5.08 -5.31 -12.03
C ARG A 176 -3.63 -5.13 -11.58
N ALA A 177 -3.38 -4.30 -10.57
CA ALA A 177 -2.05 -4.16 -9.98
C ALA A 177 -1.53 -5.49 -9.42
N LYS A 178 -2.41 -6.27 -8.78
CA LYS A 178 -2.09 -7.61 -8.30
C LYS A 178 -1.79 -8.57 -9.45
N GLU A 179 -2.66 -8.64 -10.47
CA GLU A 179 -2.46 -9.48 -11.65
C GLU A 179 -1.10 -9.22 -12.32
N ILE A 180 -0.76 -7.94 -12.51
CA ILE A 180 0.50 -7.53 -13.13
C ILE A 180 1.69 -7.87 -12.25
N SER A 181 1.58 -7.64 -10.93
CA SER A 181 2.65 -7.93 -9.98
C SER A 181 2.94 -9.44 -9.87
N GLU A 182 1.93 -10.27 -10.10
CA GLU A 182 2.02 -11.73 -10.04
C GLU A 182 2.40 -12.36 -11.38
N ARG A 183 2.19 -11.65 -12.50
CA ARG A 183 2.55 -12.15 -13.84
C ARG A 183 4.06 -12.27 -13.96
N THR A 184 4.52 -13.46 -14.37
CA THR A 184 5.93 -13.74 -14.58
C THR A 184 6.28 -13.93 -16.05
N PHE A 185 7.50 -13.55 -16.40
CA PHE A 185 8.03 -13.56 -17.76
C PHE A 185 9.28 -14.41 -17.86
N ASN A 186 9.47 -14.96 -19.06
CA ASN A 186 10.73 -15.57 -19.48
C ASN A 186 11.22 -14.78 -20.70
N ILE A 187 12.36 -14.11 -20.57
CA ILE A 187 12.96 -13.35 -21.66
C ILE A 187 14.38 -13.89 -21.84
N ASN A 188 14.77 -14.16 -23.07
CA ASN A 188 16.12 -14.58 -23.41
C ASN A 188 16.55 -13.87 -24.70
N LEU A 189 17.36 -12.84 -24.55
CA LEU A 189 17.86 -12.00 -25.63
C LEU A 189 19.38 -12.06 -25.65
N GLN A 190 19.95 -12.20 -26.84
CA GLN A 190 21.40 -12.18 -27.06
C GLN A 190 21.74 -11.05 -28.00
N ASN A 191 22.78 -10.29 -27.67
CA ASN A 191 23.24 -9.17 -28.49
C ASN A 191 22.11 -8.18 -28.83
N ALA A 192 21.27 -7.87 -27.84
CA ALA A 192 20.16 -6.94 -27.96
C ALA A 192 20.55 -5.55 -27.45
N THR A 193 20.04 -4.46 -28.01
CA THR A 193 20.20 -3.13 -27.42
C THR A 193 19.42 -3.05 -26.11
N ALA A 194 19.82 -2.16 -25.20
CA ALA A 194 19.03 -1.92 -24.00
C ALA A 194 17.58 -1.48 -24.32
N ARG A 195 17.36 -0.76 -25.44
CA ARG A 195 16.01 -0.45 -25.95
C ARG A 195 15.25 -1.70 -26.38
N GLU A 196 15.87 -2.60 -27.15
CA GLU A 196 15.28 -3.88 -27.56
C GLU A 196 14.88 -4.73 -26.33
N VAL A 197 15.64 -4.65 -25.23
CA VAL A 197 15.27 -5.27 -23.95
C VAL A 197 14.01 -4.64 -23.35
N LEU A 198 13.93 -3.31 -23.26
CA LEU A 198 12.73 -2.61 -22.75
C LEU A 198 11.50 -2.89 -23.61
N ASN A 199 11.65 -2.84 -24.94
CA ASN A 199 10.62 -3.19 -25.92
C ASN A 199 10.12 -4.61 -25.71
N THR A 200 11.03 -5.56 -25.47
CA THR A 200 10.65 -6.95 -25.19
C THR A 200 9.90 -7.08 -23.85
N ILE A 201 10.30 -6.35 -22.81
CA ILE A 201 9.59 -6.36 -21.52
C ILE A 201 8.14 -5.86 -21.71
N ILE A 202 7.93 -4.72 -22.37
CA ILE A 202 6.56 -4.20 -22.55
C ILE A 202 5.71 -5.08 -23.48
N ARG A 203 6.31 -5.74 -24.47
CA ARG A 203 5.59 -6.71 -25.32
C ARG A 203 5.09 -7.92 -24.52
N GLN A 204 5.88 -8.39 -23.55
CA GLN A 204 5.48 -9.48 -22.66
C GLN A 204 4.37 -9.06 -21.68
N LEU A 205 4.33 -7.78 -21.29
CA LEU A 205 3.24 -7.23 -20.48
C LEU A 205 1.93 -7.15 -21.26
N GLY A 206 2.01 -7.00 -22.57
CA GLY A 206 0.87 -6.99 -23.49
C GLY A 206 0.74 -5.64 -24.19
N SER A 207 -0.25 -5.52 -25.06
CA SER A 207 -0.42 -4.31 -25.88
C SER A 207 -0.50 -3.07 -25.00
N ASP A 208 -1.17 -3.13 -23.84
CA ASP A 208 -1.48 -1.97 -23.00
C ASP A 208 -0.31 -1.33 -22.26
N TYR A 209 0.94 -1.61 -22.63
CA TYR A 209 2.10 -1.04 -21.94
C TYR A 209 2.99 -0.22 -22.85
N CYS A 210 3.52 0.85 -22.27
CA CYS A 210 4.52 1.73 -22.83
C CYS A 210 5.70 1.83 -21.86
N TRP A 211 6.82 2.34 -22.34
CA TRP A 211 7.88 2.79 -21.45
C TRP A 211 8.29 4.21 -21.77
N SER A 212 8.73 4.93 -20.75
CA SER A 212 9.31 6.25 -20.91
C SER A 212 10.62 6.37 -20.14
N PHE A 213 11.55 7.15 -20.66
CA PHE A 213 12.92 7.21 -20.16
C PHE A 213 13.40 8.64 -19.99
N TYR A 214 13.88 8.93 -18.78
CA TYR A 214 14.52 10.18 -18.42
C TYR A 214 15.99 9.89 -18.14
N GLY A 215 16.87 10.53 -18.90
CA GLY A 215 18.31 10.38 -18.73
C GLY A 215 19.04 11.65 -19.11
N GLU A 216 20.17 11.89 -18.45
CA GLU A 216 21.07 12.96 -18.87
C GLU A 216 21.80 12.55 -20.14
N ILE A 217 21.64 13.35 -21.20
CA ILE A 217 22.35 13.16 -22.47
C ILE A 217 23.63 14.00 -22.38
N THR A 218 24.66 13.49 -21.69
CA THR A 218 26.02 14.00 -21.93
C THR A 218 26.85 12.95 -22.66
N THR A 219 27.80 13.42 -23.47
CA THR A 219 28.69 12.56 -24.25
C THR A 219 29.57 11.66 -23.37
N ASP A 220 29.74 12.01 -22.09
CA ASP A 220 30.81 11.48 -21.24
C ASP A 220 30.31 10.87 -19.93
N LYS A 221 29.11 11.23 -19.47
CA LYS A 221 28.52 10.73 -18.22
C LYS A 221 27.03 10.47 -18.42
N PHE A 222 26.65 9.24 -18.13
CA PHE A 222 25.26 8.84 -18.17
C PHE A 222 24.74 8.72 -16.74
N VAL A 223 23.76 9.56 -16.41
CA VAL A 223 22.98 9.43 -15.18
C VAL A 223 21.57 9.00 -15.62
N PRO A 224 21.20 7.71 -15.48
CA PRO A 224 19.81 7.30 -15.61
C PRO A 224 19.07 8.02 -14.50
N LEU A 225 18.12 8.87 -14.89
CA LEU A 225 17.25 9.47 -13.92
C LEU A 225 16.17 8.44 -13.61
N GLN A 226 15.36 8.04 -14.59
CA GLN A 226 14.16 7.21 -14.35
C GLN A 226 13.75 6.41 -15.61
N VAL A 227 13.32 5.16 -15.41
CA VAL A 227 12.60 4.37 -16.42
C VAL A 227 11.22 4.09 -15.88
N PHE A 228 10.20 4.46 -16.65
CA PHE A 228 8.81 4.19 -16.34
C PHE A 228 8.29 3.14 -17.28
N ILE A 229 7.53 2.18 -16.75
CA ILE A 229 6.61 1.39 -17.55
C ILE A 229 5.22 1.89 -17.20
N CYS A 230 4.55 2.44 -18.19
CA CYS A 230 3.21 2.99 -18.07
C CYS A 230 2.21 2.03 -18.67
N HIS A 231 1.01 2.03 -18.11
CA HIS A 231 -0.13 1.45 -18.77
C HIS A 231 -0.62 2.48 -19.80
N ARG A 232 -0.77 2.11 -21.07
CA ARG A 232 -1.22 2.97 -22.16
C ARG A 232 -2.59 3.52 -21.89
N ASN A 233 -3.49 2.65 -21.43
CA ASN A 233 -4.82 3.02 -21.01
C ASN A 233 -4.84 2.91 -19.50
N PRO A 234 -4.18 3.80 -18.70
CA PRO A 234 -4.66 3.93 -17.34
C PRO A 234 -6.12 4.18 -17.60
N SER A 235 -6.97 3.21 -17.25
CA SER A 235 -8.38 3.35 -17.55
C SER A 235 -8.63 4.77 -17.13
N VAL A 236 -9.15 5.54 -18.08
CA VAL A 236 -10.09 6.58 -17.80
C VAL A 236 -10.80 6.06 -16.57
N HIS A 237 -10.29 6.41 -15.38
CA HIS A 237 -11.13 6.71 -14.28
C HIS A 237 -11.94 7.75 -14.98
N SER A 238 -13.11 7.31 -15.45
CA SER A 238 -14.04 8.20 -16.08
C SER A 238 -13.99 9.45 -15.25
N ARG A 239 -14.03 10.62 -15.88
CA ARG A 239 -14.14 11.83 -15.09
C ARG A 239 -15.14 11.61 -13.93
N THR A 240 -16.17 10.79 -14.15
CA THR A 240 -16.97 10.06 -13.15
C THR A 240 -16.18 9.29 -12.07
N GLU A 241 -15.45 8.21 -12.32
CA GLU A 241 -14.61 7.50 -11.32
C GLU A 241 -13.61 8.42 -10.58
N ALA A 242 -12.95 9.37 -11.27
CA ALA A 242 -12.07 10.34 -10.61
C ALA A 242 -12.88 11.30 -9.70
N ILE A 243 -14.05 11.74 -10.18
CA ILE A 243 -15.02 12.49 -9.37
C ILE A 243 -15.53 11.64 -8.21
N GLU A 244 -15.78 10.34 -8.39
CA GLU A 244 -16.25 9.42 -7.35
C GLU A 244 -15.17 9.22 -6.29
N SER A 245 -13.91 8.99 -6.67
CA SER A 245 -12.78 8.91 -5.73
C SER A 245 -12.57 10.22 -4.97
N ILE A 246 -12.67 11.37 -5.64
CA ILE A 246 -12.63 12.69 -4.98
C ILE A 246 -13.82 12.85 -4.03
N THR A 247 -15.02 12.49 -4.47
CA THR A 247 -16.25 12.58 -3.66
C THR A 247 -16.16 11.67 -2.43
N GLU A 248 -15.64 10.46 -2.57
CA GLU A 248 -15.37 9.55 -1.45
C GLU A 248 -14.34 10.13 -0.48
N ALA A 249 -13.24 10.70 -0.99
CA ALA A 249 -12.23 11.35 -0.15
C ALA A 249 -12.79 12.57 0.57
N GLU A 250 -13.57 13.41 -0.11
CA GLU A 250 -14.29 14.55 0.49
C GLU A 250 -15.26 14.08 1.58
N ASN A 251 -16.03 13.02 1.33
CA ASN A 251 -16.93 12.45 2.34
C ASN A 251 -16.17 11.89 3.55
N ALA A 252 -15.02 11.25 3.33
CA ALA A 252 -14.18 10.73 4.39
C ALA A 252 -13.57 11.86 5.24
N LEU A 253 -13.07 12.92 4.61
CA LEU A 253 -12.52 14.10 5.29
C LEU A 253 -13.60 14.86 6.07
N ASN A 254 -14.77 15.11 5.48
CA ASN A 254 -15.92 15.72 6.16
C ASN A 254 -16.33 14.92 7.41
N LYS A 255 -16.33 13.59 7.30
CA LYS A 255 -16.63 12.71 8.43
C LYS A 255 -15.56 12.80 9.52
N ALA A 256 -14.28 12.79 9.15
CA ALA A 256 -13.18 12.92 10.10
C ALA A 256 -13.19 14.29 10.82
N GLU A 257 -13.50 15.37 10.11
CA GLU A 257 -13.68 16.72 10.68
C GLU A 257 -14.86 16.74 11.66
N SER A 258 -16.01 16.14 11.30
CA SER A 258 -17.18 16.06 12.19
C SER A 258 -16.95 15.27 13.49
N LEU A 259 -15.98 14.35 13.46
CA LEU A 259 -15.53 13.57 14.61
C LEU A 259 -14.43 14.28 15.42
N GLY A 260 -13.97 15.46 14.97
CA GLY A 260 -12.89 16.21 15.62
C GLY A 260 -11.50 15.59 15.44
N ILE A 261 -11.33 14.65 14.49
CA ILE A 261 -10.06 13.96 14.24
C ILE A 261 -9.07 14.92 13.56
N ILE A 262 -9.56 15.80 12.69
CA ILE A 262 -8.77 16.77 11.93
C ILE A 262 -9.45 18.14 11.96
N THR A 263 -8.64 19.21 11.99
CA THR A 263 -9.14 20.59 12.16
C THR A 263 -9.12 21.42 10.87
N ASN A 264 -8.42 20.97 9.81
CA ASN A 264 -8.41 21.66 8.52
C ASN A 264 -7.99 20.74 7.35
N PRO A 265 -8.87 19.82 6.90
CA PRO A 265 -8.55 18.85 5.84
C PRO A 265 -8.36 19.44 4.44
N TRP A 266 -8.77 20.68 4.24
CA TRP A 266 -9.01 21.22 2.91
C TRP A 266 -7.75 21.73 2.21
N GLU A 267 -6.69 22.07 2.95
CA GLU A 267 -5.47 22.67 2.38
C GLU A 267 -4.70 21.70 1.45
N GLU A 268 -4.66 20.40 1.80
CA GLU A 268 -4.05 19.36 0.97
C GLU A 268 -4.96 18.95 -0.20
N LEU A 269 -6.28 18.90 0.00
CA LEU A 269 -7.23 18.54 -1.05
C LEU A 269 -7.40 19.66 -2.10
N GLU A 270 -7.28 20.91 -1.69
CA GLU A 270 -7.34 22.08 -2.58
C GLU A 270 -6.09 22.15 -3.47
N THR A 271 -4.94 21.67 -2.97
CA THR A 271 -3.73 21.43 -3.77
C THR A 271 -3.99 20.36 -4.85
N GLY A 272 -4.65 19.25 -4.49
CA GLY A 272 -5.08 18.22 -5.45
C GLY A 272 -6.09 18.72 -6.49
N LYS A 273 -7.06 19.55 -6.09
CA LYS A 273 -8.04 20.17 -7.01
C LYS A 273 -7.39 21.11 -8.03
N ASN A 274 -6.34 21.82 -7.64
CA ASN A 274 -5.58 22.66 -8.56
C ASN A 274 -4.83 21.82 -9.60
N LEU A 275 -4.31 20.65 -9.22
CA LEU A 275 -3.71 19.67 -10.14
C LEU A 275 -4.74 19.01 -11.08
N PHE A 276 -6.00 18.92 -10.65
CA PHE A 276 -7.11 18.39 -11.47
C PHE A 276 -7.39 19.25 -12.72
N ASN A 277 -7.07 20.55 -12.70
CA ASN A 277 -7.18 21.43 -13.86
C ASN A 277 -6.09 21.18 -14.92
N ASP A 278 -4.96 20.57 -14.53
CA ASP A 278 -3.83 20.25 -15.41
C ASP A 278 -3.93 18.84 -16.03
N ARG A 279 -5.09 18.17 -15.88
CA ARG A 279 -5.39 16.81 -16.39
C ARG A 279 -4.51 15.68 -15.83
N ASP A 280 -3.83 15.89 -14.71
CA ASP A 280 -3.11 14.82 -14.02
C ASP A 280 -4.03 14.07 -13.04
N TYR A 281 -5.02 13.36 -13.60
CA TYR A 281 -6.02 12.61 -12.85
C TYR A 281 -5.41 11.50 -11.99
N ASP A 282 -4.31 10.90 -12.47
CA ASP A 282 -3.57 9.87 -11.75
C ASP A 282 -2.96 10.44 -10.47
N THR A 283 -2.37 11.64 -10.51
CA THR A 283 -1.85 12.27 -9.29
C THR A 283 -2.97 12.56 -8.28
N VAL A 284 -4.14 13.01 -8.74
CA VAL A 284 -5.24 13.36 -7.83
C VAL A 284 -5.87 12.13 -7.17
N ILE A 285 -6.08 11.04 -7.90
CA ILE A 285 -6.59 9.79 -7.30
C ILE A 285 -5.55 9.21 -6.33
N TRP A 286 -4.25 9.36 -6.61
CA TRP A 286 -3.18 8.85 -5.73
C TRP A 286 -3.20 9.60 -4.40
N TYR A 287 -3.32 10.93 -4.46
CA TYR A 287 -3.50 11.76 -3.27
C TYR A 287 -4.76 11.37 -2.50
N ALA A 288 -5.89 11.13 -3.18
CA ALA A 288 -7.14 10.70 -2.55
C ALA A 288 -7.01 9.34 -1.83
N GLU A 289 -6.35 8.37 -2.46
CA GLU A 289 -6.08 7.06 -1.84
C GLU A 289 -5.12 7.17 -0.64
N GLU A 290 -4.09 8.00 -0.73
CA GLU A 290 -3.14 8.16 0.36
C GLU A 290 -3.77 8.87 1.56
N VAL A 291 -4.59 9.89 1.31
CA VAL A 291 -5.43 10.53 2.33
C VAL A 291 -6.38 9.52 2.99
N LYS A 292 -6.99 8.62 2.20
CA LYS A 292 -7.86 7.56 2.72
C LYS A 292 -7.10 6.61 3.67
N LYS A 293 -5.88 6.20 3.32
CA LYS A 293 -5.04 5.36 4.19
C LYS A 293 -4.67 6.07 5.48
N ILE A 294 -4.33 7.35 5.43
CA ILE A 294 -4.04 8.16 6.62
C ILE A 294 -5.27 8.21 7.54
N ILE A 295 -6.46 8.46 6.97
CA ILE A 295 -7.71 8.48 7.73
C ILE A 295 -8.02 7.11 8.37
N GLU A 296 -7.83 6.01 7.63
CA GLU A 296 -8.03 4.65 8.17
C GLU A 296 -7.07 4.33 9.31
N TYR A 297 -5.79 4.74 9.18
CA TYR A 297 -4.79 4.59 10.22
C TYR A 297 -5.12 5.39 11.49
N GLU A 298 -5.45 6.67 11.36
CA GLU A 298 -5.84 7.54 12.49
C GLU A 298 -7.10 7.01 13.19
N LYS A 299 -8.06 6.46 12.43
CA LYS A 299 -9.25 5.83 13.00
C LYS A 299 -8.91 4.58 13.82
N GLU A 300 -7.94 3.78 13.38
CA GLU A 300 -7.46 2.62 14.14
C GLU A 300 -6.79 3.05 15.45
N GLU A 301 -5.92 4.06 15.41
CA GLU A 301 -5.25 4.60 16.60
C GLU A 301 -6.26 5.23 17.58
N MET A 302 -7.27 5.93 17.09
CA MET A 302 -8.32 6.49 17.93
C MET A 302 -9.17 5.40 18.59
N ASN A 303 -9.48 4.30 17.90
CA ASN A 303 -10.17 3.16 18.51
C ASN A 303 -9.33 2.52 19.62
N LYS A 304 -8.00 2.36 19.41
CA LYS A 304 -7.08 1.88 20.45
C LYS A 304 -7.04 2.82 21.65
N ALA A 305 -7.07 4.14 21.42
CA ALA A 305 -7.13 5.12 22.50
C ALA A 305 -8.43 5.03 23.30
N VAL A 306 -9.58 4.83 22.64
CA VAL A 306 -10.88 4.62 23.33
C VAL A 306 -10.87 3.32 24.14
N GLU A 307 -10.34 2.23 23.59
CA GLU A 307 -10.19 0.96 24.34
C GLU A 307 -9.30 1.15 25.58
N TYR A 308 -8.21 1.91 25.45
CA TYR A 308 -7.33 2.24 26.57
C TYR A 308 -8.02 3.11 27.63
N GLU A 309 -8.81 4.12 27.23
CA GLU A 309 -9.59 4.94 28.17
C GLU A 309 -10.61 4.10 28.93
N GLN A 310 -11.30 3.17 28.27
CA GLN A 310 -12.23 2.24 28.92
C GLN A 310 -11.51 1.34 29.94
N GLU A 311 -10.33 0.83 29.59
CA GLU A 311 -9.51 0.03 30.52
C GLU A 311 -9.02 0.86 31.73
N VAL A 312 -8.71 2.14 31.53
CA VAL A 312 -8.31 3.06 32.61
C VAL A 312 -9.50 3.40 33.51
N GLU A 313 -10.70 3.59 32.96
CA GLU A 313 -11.94 3.83 33.71
C GLU A 313 -12.30 2.61 34.57
N GLU A 314 -12.29 1.41 33.99
CA GLU A 314 -12.53 0.14 34.72
C GLU A 314 -11.50 -0.04 35.85
N ASN A 315 -10.22 0.25 35.59
CA ASN A 315 -9.17 0.21 36.61
C ASN A 315 -9.38 1.26 37.73
N THR A 316 -10.02 2.39 37.43
CA THR A 316 -10.30 3.44 38.42
C THR A 316 -11.44 3.03 39.33
N GLU A 317 -12.51 2.42 38.79
CA GLU A 317 -13.59 1.84 39.57
C GLU A 317 -13.09 0.70 40.47
N LEU A 318 -12.25 -0.20 39.94
CA LEU A 318 -11.63 -1.28 40.71
C LEU A 318 -10.76 -0.73 41.85
N LYS A 319 -9.95 0.31 41.61
CA LYS A 319 -9.15 0.97 42.67
C LYS A 319 -10.03 1.56 43.77
N GLN A 320 -11.15 2.19 43.42
CA GLN A 320 -12.10 2.74 44.39
C GLN A 320 -12.79 1.61 45.19
N GLY A 321 -13.15 0.50 44.53
CA GLY A 321 -13.67 -0.69 45.20
C GLY A 321 -12.70 -1.28 46.21
N ILE A 322 -11.42 -1.41 45.84
CA ILE A 322 -10.35 -1.88 46.75
C ILE A 322 -10.18 -0.95 47.95
N LYS A 323 -10.25 0.37 47.74
CA LYS A 323 -10.18 1.34 48.84
C LYS A 323 -11.34 1.16 49.82
N ASN A 324 -12.57 1.06 49.33
CA ASN A 324 -13.75 0.86 50.17
C ASN A 324 -13.67 -0.46 50.97
N LEU A 325 -13.17 -1.53 50.36
CA LEU A 325 -12.96 -2.82 51.04
C LEU A 325 -11.90 -2.72 52.13
N LYS A 326 -10.80 -2.01 51.89
CA LYS A 326 -9.76 -1.76 52.92
C LYS A 326 -10.32 -1.02 54.13
N ASP A 327 -11.14 0.00 53.89
CA ASP A 327 -11.77 0.77 54.97
C ASP A 327 -12.74 -0.11 55.79
N GLN A 328 -13.51 -0.99 55.13
CA GLN A 328 -14.37 -1.96 55.81
C GLN A 328 -13.59 -2.97 56.67
N VAL A 329 -12.48 -3.50 56.14
CA VAL A 329 -11.60 -4.42 56.88
C VAL A 329 -11.03 -3.72 58.12
N SER A 330 -10.54 -2.49 58.00
CA SER A 330 -10.00 -1.72 59.13
C SER A 330 -11.04 -1.47 60.23
N ASN A 331 -12.29 -1.20 59.85
CA ASN A 331 -13.39 -1.05 60.81
C ASN A 331 -13.71 -2.38 61.53
N LEU A 332 -13.70 -3.51 60.81
CA LEU A 332 -13.91 -4.84 61.40
C LEU A 332 -12.77 -5.23 62.36
N GLU A 333 -11.53 -4.90 62.03
CA GLU A 333 -10.37 -5.12 62.91
C GLU A 333 -10.52 -4.35 64.23
N THR A 334 -10.95 -3.08 64.15
CA THR A 334 -11.20 -2.25 65.33
C THR A 334 -12.30 -2.85 66.21
N LYS A 335 -13.43 -3.26 65.61
CA LYS A 335 -14.52 -3.92 66.34
C LYS A 335 -14.10 -5.24 66.97
N ASN A 336 -13.20 -6.00 66.32
CA ASN A 336 -12.67 -7.23 66.88
C ASN A 336 -11.81 -6.98 68.12
N ILE A 337 -10.99 -5.92 68.11
CA ILE A 337 -10.21 -5.49 69.28
C ILE A 337 -11.15 -5.11 70.44
N GLU A 338 -12.20 -4.32 70.18
CA GLU A 338 -13.19 -3.96 71.21
C GLU A 338 -13.88 -5.20 71.83
N LEU A 339 -14.21 -6.20 71.01
CA LEU A 339 -14.81 -7.46 71.48
C LEU A 339 -13.82 -8.30 72.32
N GLN A 340 -12.54 -8.29 71.97
CA GLN A 340 -11.49 -8.94 72.75
C GLN A 340 -11.31 -8.28 74.13
N ASP A 341 -11.37 -6.94 74.18
CA ASP A 341 -11.31 -6.20 75.44
C ASP A 341 -12.52 -6.49 76.33
N GLN A 342 -13.73 -6.50 75.76
CA GLN A 342 -14.96 -6.87 76.47
C GLN A 342 -14.91 -8.31 77.01
N THR A 343 -14.38 -9.24 76.22
CA THR A 343 -14.20 -10.64 76.63
C THR A 343 -13.21 -10.74 77.80
N SER A 344 -12.12 -9.97 77.76
CA SER A 344 -11.13 -9.93 78.83
C SER A 344 -11.70 -9.38 80.14
N ASP A 345 -12.50 -8.31 80.07
CA ASP A 345 -13.21 -7.74 81.23
C ASP A 345 -14.20 -8.74 81.85
N LEU A 346 -14.98 -9.42 81.01
CA LEU A 346 -15.91 -10.47 81.47
C LEU A 346 -15.17 -11.63 82.15
N ASN A 347 -14.05 -12.09 81.59
CA ASN A 347 -13.25 -13.15 82.19
C ASN A 347 -12.69 -12.74 83.56
N SER A 348 -12.25 -11.49 83.72
CA SER A 348 -11.82 -10.97 85.04
C SER A 348 -12.95 -11.03 86.06
N LYS A 349 -14.17 -10.60 85.67
CA LYS A 349 -15.36 -10.65 86.56
C LYS A 349 -15.74 -12.08 86.95
N ILE A 350 -15.59 -13.05 86.04
CA ILE A 350 -15.84 -14.47 86.34
C ILE A 350 -14.84 -14.96 87.40
N LEU A 351 -13.55 -14.66 87.24
CA LEU A 351 -12.53 -15.04 88.22
C LEU A 351 -12.79 -14.44 89.61
N ASP A 352 -13.21 -13.17 89.68
CA ASP A 352 -13.58 -12.52 90.93
C ASP A 352 -14.77 -13.22 91.62
N LEU A 353 -15.79 -13.61 90.84
CA LEU A 353 -16.96 -14.35 91.34
C LEU A 353 -16.59 -15.76 91.83
N GLU A 354 -15.73 -16.48 91.12
CA GLU A 354 -15.25 -17.80 91.52
C GLU A 354 -14.43 -17.74 92.82
N SER A 355 -13.57 -16.72 92.95
CA SER A 355 -12.83 -16.44 94.18
C SER A 355 -13.79 -16.18 95.36
N ALA A 356 -14.77 -15.28 95.18
CA ALA A 356 -15.76 -14.97 96.21
C ALA A 356 -16.58 -16.20 96.65
N LYS A 357 -17.00 -17.04 95.70
CA LYS A 357 -17.71 -18.30 95.97
C LYS A 357 -16.85 -19.27 96.78
N THR A 358 -15.55 -19.36 96.47
CA THR A 358 -14.59 -20.19 97.20
C THR A 358 -14.40 -19.70 98.63
N THR A 359 -14.27 -18.38 98.83
CA THR A 359 -14.21 -17.76 100.16
C THR A 359 -15.49 -18.01 100.97
N GLN A 360 -16.68 -17.86 100.36
CA GLN A 360 -17.96 -18.12 101.03
C GLN A 360 -18.08 -19.59 101.46
N THR A 361 -17.63 -20.52 100.61
CA THR A 361 -17.61 -21.97 100.91
C THR A 361 -16.67 -22.27 102.08
N MET A 362 -15.47 -21.67 102.10
CA MET A 362 -14.53 -21.79 103.23
C MET A 362 -15.10 -21.22 104.53
N MET A 363 -15.74 -20.04 104.49
CA MET A 363 -16.41 -19.48 105.68
C MET A 363 -17.52 -20.40 106.20
N GLY A 364 -18.33 -20.98 105.31
CA GLY A 364 -19.36 -21.96 105.67
C GLY A 364 -18.79 -23.19 106.38
N LEU A 365 -17.67 -23.73 105.89
CA LEU A 365 -16.96 -24.84 106.52
C LEU A 365 -16.39 -24.45 107.90
N ILE A 366 -15.78 -23.27 108.04
CA ILE A 366 -15.25 -22.77 109.31
C ILE A 366 -16.39 -22.61 110.34
N ILE A 367 -17.51 -21.98 109.95
CA ILE A 367 -18.67 -21.81 110.82
C ILE A 367 -19.23 -23.19 111.23
N GLY A 368 -19.34 -24.13 110.29
CA GLY A 368 -19.76 -25.49 110.56
C GLY A 368 -18.85 -26.21 111.57
N LEU A 369 -17.53 -26.07 111.44
CA LEU A 369 -16.55 -26.62 112.38
C LEU A 369 -16.63 -25.96 113.76
N VAL A 370 -16.82 -24.64 113.84
CA VAL A 370 -16.96 -23.91 115.11
C VAL A 370 -18.24 -24.31 115.83
N ILE A 371 -19.38 -24.34 115.13
CA ILE A 371 -20.66 -24.74 115.72
C ILE A 371 -20.62 -26.22 116.13
N GLY A 372 -20.09 -27.10 115.27
CA GLY A 372 -19.91 -28.51 115.58
C GLY A 372 -19.00 -28.73 116.80
N GLY A 373 -17.89 -27.99 116.89
CA GLY A 373 -16.98 -28.01 118.04
C GLY A 373 -17.65 -27.53 119.33
N LEU A 374 -18.46 -26.47 119.28
CA LEU A 374 -19.23 -25.98 120.43
C LEU A 374 -20.28 -27.00 120.88
N ILE A 375 -21.03 -27.60 119.95
CA ILE A 375 -22.04 -28.63 120.29
C ILE A 375 -21.36 -29.83 120.95
N VAL A 376 -20.24 -30.33 120.39
CA VAL A 376 -19.46 -31.41 121.00
C VAL A 376 -18.93 -31.02 122.38
N PHE A 377 -18.43 -29.79 122.55
CA PHE A 377 -17.96 -29.27 123.83
C PHE A 377 -19.08 -29.23 124.89
N PHE A 378 -20.29 -28.77 124.52
CA PHE A 378 -21.44 -28.74 125.43
C PHE A 378 -22.01 -30.13 125.75
N ILE A 379 -21.96 -31.08 124.80
CA ILE A 379 -22.35 -32.48 125.05
C ILE A 379 -21.35 -33.15 125.98
N ARG A 380 -20.04 -32.96 125.81
CA ARG A 380 -19.00 -33.58 126.64
C ARG A 380 -18.93 -33.06 128.07
N LYS A 381 -19.55 -31.91 128.35
CA LYS A 381 -19.60 -31.30 129.69
C LYS A 381 -20.83 -31.75 130.50
N LYS A 382 -21.71 -32.56 129.91
CA LYS A 382 -22.67 -33.40 130.63
C LYS A 382 -22.12 -34.81 130.71
#